data_AF-A0A7M4FGF0-F1
#
_entry.id   AF-A0A7M4FGF0-F1
#
_cell.length_a   1.000
_cell.length_b   1.000
_cell.length_c   1.000
_cell.angle_alpha   90.00
_cell.angle_beta   90.00
_cell.angle_gamma   90.00
#
_symmetry.space_group_name_H-M   'P 1'
#
loop_
_entity.id
_entity.type
_entity.pdbx_description
1 polymer ?
#
loop_
_entity_poly.entity_id
_entity_poly.type
_entity_poly.pdbx_seq_one_letter_code
_entity_poly.pdbx_strand_id
1 'polypeptide(L)'
;KTSCANPPGHILYIFYFAISTYKTVMQMEYLDMVVNESVKLFPPSGWLERACKKTIVTNGATFPKGTVTMIQAYMLHHDPKLASFFISVFGSRFSKESRHTVDPYTFLPFGAGPRNCVGLGFDLLSLKVALVVHVENIAFRSCQDTQVRAHIDGWTIGLTGPKPIILKMVPKTRFSQKSKRQCSKGFYLIFLIPSSSYMRRGDI
;
A
#
# COMPACT_ATOMS: atom_id res chain seq x y z
N LYS A 1 -8.82 -4.18 60.22
CA LYS A 1 -8.52 -5.54 59.72
C LYS A 1 -9.65 -5.89 58.77
N THR A 2 -9.54 -6.01 57.45
CA THR A 2 -8.44 -6.35 56.52
C THR A 2 -8.83 -5.80 55.14
N SER A 3 -8.04 -4.87 54.60
CA SER A 3 -7.18 -5.10 53.42
C SER A 3 -7.92 -5.59 52.18
N CYS A 4 -8.23 -4.66 51.27
CA CYS A 4 -8.49 -4.97 49.87
C CYS A 4 -7.22 -5.58 49.28
N ALA A 5 -7.15 -6.90 49.26
CA ALA A 5 -6.08 -7.64 48.61
C ALA A 5 -6.21 -7.46 47.09
N ASN A 6 -5.23 -6.74 46.54
CA ASN A 6 -4.98 -6.60 45.11
C ASN A 6 -4.50 -7.97 44.57
N PRO A 7 -5.19 -8.65 43.63
CA PRO A 7 -4.65 -9.85 43.03
C PRO A 7 -3.62 -9.48 41.93
N PRO A 8 -2.50 -10.22 41.85
CA PRO A 8 -1.28 -9.79 41.18
C PRO A 8 -1.30 -10.02 39.67
N GLY A 9 -0.91 -8.99 38.92
CA GLY A 9 0.10 -9.08 37.84
C GLY A 9 -0.17 -9.90 36.57
N HIS A 10 -1.17 -10.78 36.49
CA HIS A 10 -1.32 -11.71 35.35
C HIS A 10 -2.27 -11.22 34.23
N ILE A 11 -3.15 -10.26 34.52
CA ILE A 11 -4.15 -9.78 33.54
C ILE A 11 -3.57 -8.70 32.62
N LEU A 12 -2.57 -7.93 33.07
CA LEU A 12 -1.93 -6.94 32.22
C LEU A 12 -1.07 -7.55 31.09
N TYR A 13 -0.59 -8.78 31.25
CA TYR A 13 0.23 -9.43 30.23
C TYR A 13 -0.59 -10.04 29.07
N ILE A 14 -1.89 -10.28 29.25
CA ILE A 14 -2.75 -10.84 28.17
C ILE A 14 -3.26 -9.72 27.25
N PHE A 15 -3.27 -8.47 27.72
CA PHE A 15 -3.55 -7.28 26.91
C PHE A 15 -2.30 -6.68 26.24
N TYR A 16 -1.15 -7.33 26.31
CA TYR A 16 -0.17 -7.23 25.23
C TYR A 16 -0.78 -7.95 24.01
N PHE A 17 -1.71 -7.25 23.36
CA PHE A 17 -1.87 -7.34 21.92
C PHE A 17 -0.44 -7.42 21.36
N ALA A 18 -0.13 -8.44 20.55
CA ALA A 18 1.15 -8.48 19.87
C ALA A 18 1.18 -7.32 18.87
N ILE A 19 1.32 -6.09 19.36
CA ILE A 19 1.72 -4.94 18.57
C ILE A 19 3.09 -5.37 18.11
N SER A 20 3.15 -5.88 16.89
CA SER A 20 4.41 -6.28 16.27
C SER A 20 5.37 -5.10 16.43
N THR A 21 6.41 -5.30 17.23
CA THR A 21 7.41 -4.26 17.50
C THR A 21 7.92 -3.72 16.17
N TYR A 22 8.23 -2.43 16.08
CA TYR A 22 8.78 -1.81 14.87
C TYR A 22 9.86 -2.66 14.19
N LYS A 23 10.78 -3.23 14.98
CA LYS A 23 11.84 -4.13 14.50
C LYS A 23 11.30 -5.38 13.82
N THR A 24 10.28 -6.01 14.38
CA THR A 24 9.65 -7.22 13.84
C THR A 24 9.02 -6.94 12.49
N VAL A 25 8.21 -5.88 12.39
CA VAL A 25 7.54 -5.50 11.14
C VAL A 25 8.55 -5.19 10.03
N MET A 26 9.66 -4.55 10.37
CA MET A 26 10.72 -4.21 9.41
C MET A 26 11.59 -5.40 8.98
N GLN A 27 11.55 -6.52 9.71
CA GLN A 27 12.30 -7.75 9.39
C GLN A 27 11.48 -8.76 8.57
N MET A 28 10.18 -8.51 8.36
CA MET A 28 9.29 -9.40 7.60
C MET A 28 9.53 -9.32 6.09
N GLU A 29 10.44 -10.16 5.58
CA GLU A 29 10.83 -10.16 4.16
C GLU A 29 9.66 -10.46 3.22
N TYR A 30 8.81 -11.44 3.54
CA TYR A 30 7.65 -11.76 2.70
C TYR A 30 6.64 -10.60 2.65
N LEU A 31 6.47 -9.86 3.76
CA LEU A 31 5.60 -8.70 3.79
C LEU A 31 6.14 -7.59 2.87
N ASP A 32 7.45 -7.36 2.86
CA ASP A 32 8.09 -6.43 1.92
C ASP A 32 7.86 -6.84 0.47
N MET A 33 8.00 -8.13 0.18
CA MET A 33 7.78 -8.66 -1.17
C MET A 33 6.34 -8.42 -1.64
N VAL A 34 5.36 -8.70 -0.77
CA VAL A 34 3.94 -8.47 -1.06
C VAL A 34 3.62 -6.99 -1.24
N VAL A 35 4.14 -6.12 -0.37
CA VAL A 35 3.93 -4.67 -0.47
C VAL A 35 4.54 -4.12 -1.75
N ASN A 36 5.79 -4.47 -2.06
CA ASN A 36 6.48 -3.99 -3.27
C ASN A 36 5.79 -4.47 -4.55
N GLU A 37 5.33 -5.73 -4.59
CA GLU A 37 4.56 -6.25 -5.72
C GLU A 37 3.21 -5.53 -5.86
N SER A 38 2.55 -5.23 -4.75
CA SER A 38 1.26 -4.51 -4.75
C SER A 38 1.41 -3.09 -5.30
N VAL A 39 2.41 -2.33 -4.84
CA VAL A 39 2.65 -0.96 -5.35
C VAL A 39 3.23 -0.95 -6.76
N LYS A 40 3.80 -2.07 -7.24
CA LYS A 40 4.16 -2.21 -8.65
C LYS A 40 2.92 -2.33 -9.54
N LEU A 41 1.97 -3.15 -9.12
CA LEU A 41 0.73 -3.37 -9.88
C LEU A 41 -0.15 -2.12 -9.85
N PHE A 42 -0.22 -1.47 -8.68
CA PHE A 42 -1.04 -0.30 -8.41
C PHE A 42 -0.21 0.78 -7.71
N PRO A 43 0.66 1.51 -8.44
CA PRO A 43 1.43 2.59 -7.86
C PRO A 43 0.51 3.73 -7.39
N PRO A 44 0.84 4.42 -6.28
CA PRO A 44 0.05 5.54 -5.78
C PRO A 44 -0.11 6.68 -6.80
N SER A 45 0.89 6.87 -7.67
CA SER A 45 0.88 7.82 -8.78
C SER A 45 1.19 7.10 -10.09
N GLY A 46 0.37 7.30 -11.12
CA GLY A 46 0.56 6.68 -12.43
C GLY A 46 1.78 7.22 -13.20
N TRP A 47 2.12 8.49 -12.99
CA TRP A 47 3.26 9.16 -13.60
C TRP A 47 3.98 10.10 -12.63
N LEU A 48 5.17 10.56 -13.04
CA LEU A 48 5.99 11.54 -12.34
C LEU A 48 6.33 12.67 -13.30
N GLU A 49 6.23 13.92 -12.84
CA GLU A 49 6.47 15.08 -13.70
C GLU A 49 7.75 15.82 -13.32
N ARG A 50 8.44 16.35 -14.33
CA ARG A 50 9.63 17.21 -14.17
C ARG A 50 9.56 18.36 -15.17
N ALA A 51 9.76 19.58 -14.70
CA ALA A 51 9.84 20.76 -15.57
C ALA A 51 11.32 21.11 -15.88
N CYS A 52 11.65 21.22 -17.16
CA CYS A 52 12.99 21.58 -17.64
C CYS A 52 13.26 23.08 -17.41
N LYS A 53 14.14 23.40 -16.44
CA LYS A 53 14.54 24.80 -16.15
C LYS A 53 15.51 25.39 -17.19
N LYS A 54 16.21 24.54 -17.92
CA LYS A 54 17.16 24.88 -18.99
C LYS A 54 16.98 23.88 -20.12
N THR A 55 17.38 24.26 -21.33
CA THR A 55 17.42 23.32 -22.46
C THR A 55 18.52 22.29 -22.20
N ILE A 56 18.17 21.01 -22.23
CA ILE A 56 19.10 19.91 -22.00
C ILE A 56 19.05 18.92 -23.17
N VAL A 57 20.18 18.30 -23.48
CA VAL A 57 20.26 17.21 -24.45
C VAL A 57 20.74 15.97 -23.71
N THR A 58 19.93 14.92 -23.72
CA THR A 58 20.21 13.66 -23.01
C THR A 58 19.72 12.50 -23.87
N ASN A 59 20.53 11.44 -24.00
CA ASN A 59 20.21 10.24 -24.79
C ASN A 59 19.76 10.55 -26.24
N GLY A 60 20.37 11.56 -26.87
CA GLY A 60 20.01 11.99 -28.22
C GLY A 60 18.69 12.77 -28.33
N ALA A 61 17.97 13.00 -27.21
CA ALA A 61 16.77 13.80 -27.18
C ALA A 61 17.05 15.20 -26.62
N THR A 62 16.48 16.23 -27.27
CA THR A 62 16.54 17.62 -26.81
C THR A 62 15.26 17.97 -26.06
N PHE A 63 15.41 18.45 -24.82
CA PHE A 63 14.31 18.96 -23.99
C PHE A 63 14.45 20.47 -23.85
N PRO A 64 13.62 21.27 -24.54
CA PRO A 64 13.63 22.72 -24.43
C PRO A 64 13.30 23.20 -23.01
N LYS A 65 13.84 24.36 -22.63
CA LYS A 65 13.44 25.06 -21.41
C LYS A 65 11.92 25.28 -21.39
N GLY A 66 11.28 25.01 -20.25
CA GLY A 66 9.83 25.13 -20.06
C GLY A 66 9.05 23.86 -20.37
N THR A 67 9.67 22.86 -20.99
CA THR A 67 9.01 21.56 -21.28
C THR A 67 8.75 20.80 -19.98
N VAL A 68 7.55 20.23 -19.84
CA VAL A 68 7.22 19.28 -18.77
C VAL A 68 7.40 17.86 -19.32
N THR A 69 8.33 17.12 -18.72
CA THR A 69 8.57 15.72 -19.04
C THR A 69 7.81 14.84 -18.06
N MET A 70 7.04 13.89 -18.58
CA MET A 70 6.32 12.90 -17.78
C MET A 70 7.01 11.54 -17.87
N ILE A 71 7.26 10.94 -16.71
CA ILE A 71 7.78 9.58 -16.58
C ILE A 71 6.59 8.68 -16.23
N GLN A 72 6.23 7.79 -17.15
CA GLN A 72 5.09 6.89 -17.02
C GLN A 72 5.45 5.69 -16.12
N ALA A 73 5.48 5.90 -14.80
CA ALA A 73 5.86 4.88 -13.82
C ALA A 73 4.98 3.61 -13.94
N TYR A 74 3.66 3.79 -14.11
CA TYR A 74 2.74 2.67 -14.32
C TYR A 74 3.11 1.83 -15.55
N MET A 75 3.33 2.47 -16.71
CA MET A 75 3.67 1.74 -17.93
C MET A 75 5.00 1.01 -17.80
N LEU A 76 5.98 1.64 -17.15
CA LEU A 76 7.29 1.07 -16.91
C LEU A 76 7.24 -0.18 -16.01
N HIS A 77 6.40 -0.13 -14.98
CA HIS A 77 6.15 -1.25 -14.05
C HIS A 77 5.50 -2.47 -14.70
N HIS A 78 4.71 -2.24 -15.76
CA HIS A 78 3.96 -3.27 -16.49
C HIS A 78 4.62 -3.67 -17.82
N ASP A 79 5.76 -3.09 -18.18
CA ASP A 79 6.49 -3.46 -19.40
C ASP A 79 7.01 -4.91 -19.30
N PRO A 80 6.57 -5.84 -20.16
CA PRO A 80 7.01 -7.23 -20.12
C PRO A 80 8.51 -7.42 -20.40
N LYS A 81 9.18 -6.46 -21.04
CA LYS A 81 10.62 -6.50 -21.29
C LYS A 81 11.44 -6.26 -20.02
N LEU A 82 10.87 -5.49 -19.09
CA LEU A 82 11.52 -5.10 -17.82
C LEU A 82 10.99 -5.93 -16.64
N ALA A 83 9.71 -6.29 -16.69
CA ALA A 83 9.04 -7.14 -15.72
C ALA A 83 8.94 -8.57 -16.27
N SER A 84 9.97 -9.38 -16.05
CA SER A 84 9.88 -10.83 -16.28
C SER A 84 8.74 -11.40 -15.45
N PHE A 85 7.75 -11.95 -16.14
CA PHE A 85 6.48 -12.40 -15.56
C PHE A 85 6.66 -13.76 -14.88
N PHE A 86 7.31 -13.77 -13.71
CA PHE A 86 7.35 -14.97 -12.88
C PHE A 86 6.05 -15.07 -12.06
N ILE A 87 5.16 -15.95 -12.52
CA ILE A 87 3.82 -16.19 -11.97
C ILE A 87 3.87 -17.12 -10.74
N SER A 88 4.99 -17.83 -10.50
CA SER A 88 5.00 -18.94 -9.54
C SER A 88 4.87 -18.48 -8.08
N VAL A 89 5.42 -17.31 -7.71
CA VAL A 89 5.37 -16.77 -6.35
C VAL A 89 5.22 -15.25 -6.38
N PHE A 90 4.11 -14.74 -5.83
CA PHE A 90 3.83 -13.30 -5.74
C PHE A 90 4.94 -12.56 -5.00
N GLY A 91 5.54 -11.56 -5.64
CA GLY A 91 6.62 -10.75 -5.06
C GLY A 91 8.00 -11.43 -5.00
N SER A 92 8.17 -12.64 -5.56
CA SER A 92 9.47 -13.34 -5.61
C SER A 92 10.62 -12.50 -6.16
N ARG A 93 10.35 -11.61 -7.12
CA ARG A 93 11.34 -10.69 -7.70
C ARG A 93 11.88 -9.63 -6.73
N PHE A 94 11.20 -9.41 -5.61
CA PHE A 94 11.64 -8.50 -4.55
C PHE A 94 12.28 -9.26 -3.37
N SER A 95 12.70 -10.52 -3.57
CA SER A 95 13.52 -11.24 -2.60
C SER A 95 14.89 -10.58 -2.48
N LYS A 96 15.60 -10.80 -1.36
CA LYS A 96 16.95 -10.23 -1.18
C LYS A 96 17.93 -10.62 -2.30
N GLU A 97 17.78 -11.82 -2.86
CA GLU A 97 18.65 -12.35 -3.91
C GLU A 97 18.46 -11.62 -5.24
N SER A 98 17.22 -11.27 -5.59
CA SER A 98 16.90 -10.61 -6.86
C SER A 98 16.77 -9.10 -6.77
N ARG A 99 16.75 -8.50 -5.57
CA ARG A 99 16.66 -7.02 -5.42
C ARG A 99 17.78 -6.27 -6.13
N HIS A 100 18.97 -6.86 -6.22
CA HIS A 100 20.12 -6.23 -6.88
C HIS A 100 20.04 -6.23 -8.42
N THR A 101 19.16 -7.06 -9.01
CA THR A 101 19.01 -7.13 -10.47
C THR A 101 17.95 -6.16 -11.01
N VAL A 102 17.15 -5.54 -10.12
CA VAL A 102 16.13 -4.58 -10.51
C VAL A 102 16.76 -3.19 -10.64
N ASP A 103 16.72 -2.62 -11.84
CA ASP A 103 17.19 -1.26 -12.08
C ASP A 103 16.35 -0.25 -11.27
N PRO A 104 16.97 0.62 -10.45
CA PRO A 104 16.26 1.57 -9.59
C PRO A 104 15.39 2.59 -10.35
N TYR A 105 15.65 2.81 -11.64
CA TYR A 105 14.86 3.67 -12.52
C TYR A 105 13.77 2.93 -13.28
N THR A 106 13.69 1.60 -13.17
CA THR A 106 12.57 0.80 -13.69
C THR A 106 11.45 0.62 -12.67
N PHE A 107 11.79 0.62 -11.38
CA PHE A 107 10.83 0.52 -10.27
C PHE A 107 10.70 1.84 -9.51
N LEU A 108 9.82 2.72 -10.00
CA LEU A 108 9.59 4.08 -9.47
C LEU A 108 8.22 4.33 -8.76
N PRO A 109 7.71 3.46 -7.86
CA PRO A 109 6.39 3.67 -7.24
C PRO A 109 6.32 4.94 -6.38
N PHE A 110 7.45 5.40 -5.85
CA PHE A 110 7.57 6.61 -5.03
C PHE A 110 8.54 7.64 -5.64
N GLY A 111 8.89 7.45 -6.92
CA GLY A 111 9.91 8.23 -7.61
C GLY A 111 11.34 8.01 -7.10
N ALA A 112 12.29 8.69 -7.76
CA ALA A 112 13.71 8.64 -7.46
C ALA A 112 14.34 10.04 -7.44
N GLY A 113 15.52 10.13 -6.83
CA GLY A 113 16.29 11.36 -6.67
C GLY A 113 15.75 12.29 -5.57
N PRO A 114 16.18 13.57 -5.53
CA PRO A 114 15.86 14.51 -4.45
C PRO A 114 14.39 14.95 -4.39
N ARG A 115 13.58 14.52 -5.36
CA ARG A 115 12.14 14.76 -5.45
C ARG A 115 11.36 13.44 -5.44
N ASN A 116 11.87 12.45 -4.70
CA ASN A 116 11.12 11.25 -4.36
C ASN A 116 10.10 11.55 -3.24
N CYS A 117 9.24 10.58 -2.93
CA CYS A 117 8.25 10.72 -1.87
C CYS A 117 8.94 10.97 -0.52
N VAL A 118 8.68 12.14 0.08
CA VAL A 118 9.16 12.46 1.43
C VAL A 118 8.55 11.53 2.50
N GLY A 119 7.36 10.97 2.21
CA GLY A 119 6.63 10.07 3.09
C GLY A 119 7.03 8.60 3.01
N LEU A 120 7.95 8.21 2.10
CA LEU A 120 8.26 6.80 1.81
C LEU A 120 8.47 5.93 3.07
N GLY A 121 9.27 6.41 4.02
CA GLY A 121 9.54 5.65 5.25
C GLY A 121 8.32 5.50 6.16
N PHE A 122 7.53 6.57 6.29
CA PHE A 122 6.32 6.59 7.11
C PHE A 122 5.20 5.75 6.47
N ASP A 123 5.00 5.88 5.17
CA ASP A 123 3.95 5.19 4.43
C ASP A 123 4.18 3.68 4.44
N LEU A 124 5.42 3.23 4.18
CA LEU A 124 5.75 1.81 4.21
C LEU A 124 5.60 1.22 5.62
N LEU A 125 6.01 1.94 6.66
CA LEU A 125 5.81 1.48 8.03
C LEU A 125 4.32 1.36 8.37
N SER A 126 3.55 2.41 8.10
CA SER A 126 2.12 2.47 8.43
C SER A 126 1.32 1.41 7.69
N LEU A 127 1.63 1.20 6.39
CA LEU A 127 1.02 0.16 5.58
C LEU A 127 1.33 -1.24 6.11
N LYS A 128 2.59 -1.53 6.45
CA LYS A 128 2.99 -2.84 6.99
C LYS A 128 2.33 -3.10 8.34
N VAL A 129 2.31 -2.13 9.24
CA VAL A 129 1.64 -2.27 10.55
C VAL A 129 0.15 -2.52 10.35
N ALA A 130 -0.52 -1.76 9.49
CA ALA A 130 -1.92 -1.97 9.17
C ALA A 130 -2.17 -3.38 8.62
N LEU A 131 -1.37 -3.83 7.65
CA LEU A 131 -1.49 -5.17 7.07
C LEU A 131 -1.33 -6.27 8.11
N VAL A 132 -0.31 -6.19 8.98
CA VAL A 132 -0.08 -7.19 10.04
C VAL A 132 -1.30 -7.25 10.98
N VAL A 133 -1.75 -6.11 11.49
CA VAL A 133 -2.90 -6.05 12.41
C VAL A 133 -4.17 -6.62 11.76
N HIS A 134 -4.43 -6.28 10.50
CA HIS A 134 -5.62 -6.76 9.81
C HIS A 134 -5.52 -8.25 9.48
N VAL A 135 -4.38 -8.73 8.98
CA VAL A 135 -4.20 -10.14 8.62
C VAL A 135 -4.18 -11.04 9.85
N GLU A 136 -3.72 -10.57 11.00
CA GLU A 136 -3.76 -11.35 12.25
C GLU A 136 -5.18 -11.53 12.79
N ASN A 137 -6.00 -10.48 12.72
CA ASN A 137 -7.32 -10.45 13.37
C ASN A 137 -8.49 -10.78 12.43
N ILE A 138 -8.33 -10.52 11.14
CA ILE A 138 -9.40 -10.54 10.14
C ILE A 138 -9.00 -11.45 8.98
N ALA A 139 -9.95 -12.25 8.52
CA ALA A 139 -9.90 -12.95 7.25
C ALA A 139 -10.77 -12.20 6.24
N PHE A 140 -10.17 -11.75 5.14
CA PHE A 140 -10.87 -11.15 4.03
C PHE A 140 -11.43 -12.26 3.11
N ARG A 141 -12.70 -12.15 2.72
CA ARG A 141 -13.38 -13.06 1.80
C ARG A 141 -14.04 -12.25 0.69
N SER A 142 -14.07 -12.80 -0.52
CA SER A 142 -14.88 -12.26 -1.61
C SER A 142 -16.37 -12.44 -1.30
N CYS A 143 -17.19 -11.54 -1.83
CA CYS A 143 -18.65 -11.58 -1.81
C CYS A 143 -19.19 -11.37 -3.24
N GLN A 144 -20.50 -11.45 -3.43
CA GLN A 144 -21.13 -11.29 -4.74
C GLN A 144 -20.82 -9.93 -5.38
N ASP A 145 -20.61 -8.89 -4.56
CA ASP A 145 -20.28 -7.54 -5.01
C ASP A 145 -18.77 -7.31 -5.20
N THR A 146 -17.93 -8.30 -4.88
CA THR A 146 -16.48 -8.19 -5.07
C THR A 146 -16.13 -8.30 -6.55
N GLN A 147 -15.57 -7.24 -7.11
CA GLN A 147 -14.99 -7.28 -8.45
C GLN A 147 -13.73 -8.16 -8.43
N VAL A 148 -13.77 -9.26 -9.20
CA VAL A 148 -12.63 -10.20 -9.30
C VAL A 148 -11.42 -9.55 -9.97
N ARG A 149 -11.64 -8.60 -10.88
CA ARG A 149 -10.61 -7.75 -11.48
C ARG A 149 -11.01 -6.29 -11.28
N ALA A 150 -10.19 -5.57 -10.52
CA ALA A 150 -10.39 -4.12 -10.37
C ALA A 150 -10.14 -3.44 -11.73
N HIS A 151 -11.13 -2.71 -12.22
CA HIS A 151 -10.95 -1.79 -13.34
C HIS A 151 -10.26 -0.53 -12.79
N ILE A 152 -9.11 -0.15 -13.34
CA ILE A 152 -8.44 1.09 -12.97
C ILE A 152 -8.78 2.13 -14.04
N ASP A 153 -9.26 3.29 -13.64
CA ASP A 153 -9.44 4.40 -14.56
C ASP A 153 -8.08 5.11 -14.74
N GLY A 154 -7.47 4.96 -15.91
CA GLY A 154 -6.08 5.36 -16.19
C GLY A 154 -5.80 6.87 -16.23
N TRP A 155 -6.77 7.72 -15.86
CA TRP A 155 -6.65 9.17 -15.91
C TRP A 155 -6.54 9.84 -14.53
N THR A 156 -6.84 9.12 -13.45
CA THR A 156 -6.85 9.69 -12.10
C THR A 156 -5.48 9.57 -11.46
N ILE A 157 -5.00 10.65 -10.83
CA ILE A 157 -3.68 10.72 -10.17
C ILE A 157 -3.49 9.58 -9.15
N GLY A 158 -4.56 9.18 -8.45
CA GLY A 158 -4.62 7.91 -7.73
C GLY A 158 -5.26 6.85 -8.61
N LEU A 159 -4.58 5.72 -8.83
CA LEU A 159 -5.07 4.57 -9.60
C LEU A 159 -6.26 3.87 -8.91
N THR A 160 -7.34 4.61 -8.68
CA THR A 160 -8.59 4.14 -8.12
C THR A 160 -9.52 3.72 -9.25
N GLY A 161 -10.21 2.60 -9.05
CA GLY A 161 -11.28 2.20 -9.95
C GLY A 161 -12.56 3.02 -9.77
N PRO A 162 -13.47 3.01 -10.76
CA PRO A 162 -14.75 3.72 -10.71
C PRO A 162 -15.68 3.13 -9.64
N LYS A 163 -15.42 1.90 -9.22
CA LYS A 163 -16.22 1.16 -8.25
C LYS A 163 -15.36 0.78 -7.04
N PRO A 164 -15.90 0.88 -5.82
CA PRO A 164 -15.17 0.51 -4.62
C PRO A 164 -14.87 -1.00 -4.57
N ILE A 165 -13.76 -1.36 -3.93
CA ILE A 165 -13.42 -2.76 -3.65
C ILE A 165 -14.18 -3.18 -2.39
N ILE A 166 -15.17 -4.04 -2.56
CA ILE A 166 -16.00 -4.56 -1.46
C ILE A 166 -15.49 -5.95 -1.07
N LEU A 167 -15.13 -6.13 0.20
CA LEU A 167 -14.69 -7.40 0.77
C LEU A 167 -15.44 -7.68 2.07
N LYS A 168 -15.76 -8.96 2.30
CA LYS A 168 -16.35 -9.41 3.55
C LYS A 168 -15.24 -9.67 4.58
N MET A 169 -15.33 -9.02 5.73
CA MET A 169 -14.42 -9.23 6.85
C MET A 169 -14.98 -10.27 7.81
N VAL A 170 -14.22 -11.32 8.10
CA VAL A 170 -14.59 -12.36 9.06
C VAL A 170 -13.52 -12.42 10.16
N PRO A 171 -13.87 -12.24 11.45
CA PRO A 171 -12.90 -12.38 12.53
C PRO A 171 -12.24 -13.76 12.51
N LYS A 172 -10.91 -13.82 12.63
CA LYS A 172 -10.20 -15.09 12.77
C LYS A 172 -10.48 -15.67 14.16
N THR A 173 -10.80 -16.97 14.22
CA THR A 173 -11.32 -17.70 15.38
C THR A 173 -10.37 -17.85 16.58
N ARG A 174 -9.33 -17.04 16.72
CA ARG A 174 -8.67 -16.84 18.04
C ARG A 174 -9.64 -16.22 19.07
N PHE A 175 -10.72 -15.59 18.61
CA PHE A 175 -11.78 -15.00 19.45
C PHE A 175 -12.95 -15.95 19.79
N SER A 176 -12.95 -17.21 19.36
CA SER A 176 -14.13 -18.09 19.49
C SER A 176 -14.26 -18.87 20.81
N GLN A 177 -13.44 -18.59 21.83
CA GLN A 177 -13.63 -19.18 23.15
C GLN A 177 -13.54 -18.13 24.26
N LYS A 178 -14.58 -17.30 24.38
CA LYS A 178 -15.22 -16.83 25.64
C LYS A 178 -15.97 -15.52 25.40
N SER A 179 -17.15 -15.62 24.79
CA SER A 179 -18.40 -15.18 25.42
C SER A 179 -19.51 -15.32 24.39
N LYS A 180 -20.47 -16.21 24.68
CA LYS A 180 -21.78 -16.16 24.04
C LYS A 180 -22.46 -14.87 24.50
N ARG A 181 -22.33 -13.78 23.75
CA ARG A 181 -23.34 -12.71 23.69
C ARG A 181 -23.44 -12.16 22.27
N GLN A 182 -24.55 -12.56 21.66
CA GLN A 182 -25.33 -11.92 20.61
C GLN A 182 -24.62 -11.31 19.39
N CYS A 183 -24.89 -11.97 18.27
CA CYS A 183 -24.64 -11.56 16.89
C CYS A 183 -25.37 -10.25 16.50
N SER A 184 -24.80 -9.59 15.48
CA SER A 184 -25.44 -8.79 14.42
C SER A 184 -24.98 -7.32 14.34
N LYS A 185 -24.01 -7.10 13.44
CA LYS A 185 -23.92 -5.98 12.48
C LYS A 185 -22.54 -6.05 11.82
N GLY A 186 -22.53 -6.48 10.55
CA GLY A 186 -21.32 -6.43 9.72
C GLY A 186 -20.93 -4.98 9.50
N PHE A 187 -19.70 -4.63 9.87
CA PHE A 187 -19.11 -3.33 9.55
C PHE A 187 -18.54 -3.40 8.13
N TYR A 188 -19.13 -2.62 7.21
CA TYR A 188 -18.55 -2.37 5.89
C TYR A 188 -17.60 -1.18 6.01
N LEU A 189 -16.30 -1.40 5.78
CA LEU A 189 -15.34 -0.31 5.69
C LEU A 189 -15.35 0.22 4.26
N ILE A 190 -16.10 1.29 4.01
CA ILE A 190 -16.01 2.07 2.78
C ILE A 190 -14.80 3.00 2.94
N PHE A 191 -13.74 2.77 2.17
CA PHE A 191 -12.66 3.75 2.04
C PHE A 191 -13.20 4.97 1.27
N LEU A 192 -13.84 5.89 1.99
CA LEU A 192 -14.08 7.24 1.51
C LEU A 192 -12.84 8.07 1.84
N ILE A 193 -11.96 8.25 0.85
CA ILE A 193 -11.00 9.35 0.91
C ILE A 193 -11.82 10.63 0.69
N PRO A 194 -11.75 11.63 1.59
CA PRO A 194 -12.51 12.86 1.43
C PRO A 194 -12.04 13.56 0.15
N SER A 195 -12.96 13.76 -0.78
CA SER A 195 -12.76 14.70 -1.88
C SER A 195 -12.50 16.08 -1.28
N SER A 196 -11.24 16.51 -1.31
CA SER A 196 -10.86 17.86 -0.94
C SER A 196 -11.56 18.84 -1.89
N SER A 197 -12.58 19.51 -1.36
CA SER A 197 -13.19 20.69 -1.93
C SER A 197 -12.20 21.86 -1.82
N TYR A 198 -11.52 22.22 -2.92
CA TYR A 198 -10.95 23.55 -3.23
C TYR A 198 -10.27 23.42 -4.62
N MET A 199 -10.49 24.21 -5.67
CA MET A 199 -10.93 25.60 -5.81
C MET A 199 -11.33 25.78 -7.29
N ARG A 200 -12.59 26.15 -7.58
CA ARG A 200 -13.01 26.57 -8.93
C ARG A 200 -12.29 27.88 -9.24
N ARG A 201 -11.51 27.91 -10.32
CA ARG A 201 -10.98 29.14 -10.93
C ARG A 201 -11.75 29.34 -12.23
N GLY A 202 -12.58 30.37 -12.24
CA GLY A 202 -13.46 30.70 -13.35
C GLY A 202 -14.56 31.62 -12.86
N ASP A 203 -14.19 32.88 -12.65
CA ASP A 203 -15.00 34.08 -12.89
C ASP A 203 -14.05 35.29 -12.81
N ILE A 204 -14.03 36.06 -13.90
CA ILE A 204 -13.16 37.19 -14.31
C ILE A 204 -11.81 36.80 -14.94
#